data_AF-A0A7S0SKY3-F1
#
_entry.id   AF-A0A7S0SKY3-F1
#
_cell.length_a   1.000
_cell.length_b   1.000
_cell.length_c   1.000
_cell.angle_alpha   90.00
_cell.angle_beta   90.00
_cell.angle_gamma   90.00
#
_symmetry.space_group_name_H-M   'P 1'
#
loop_
_entity.id
_entity.type
_entity.pdbx_description
1 polymer ?
#
loop_
_entity_poly.entity_id
_entity_poly.type
_entity_poly.pdbx_seq_one_letter_code
_entity_poly.pdbx_strand_id
1 'polypeptide(L)'
;MASFAKLRGAVDTIGSEHFSRTRDAESGRELETRASTTIQSHWRSHTVRRNLAHVRRACGVIQAAYRGHCGRKRAHVFSLQMAAGGRQRHFQQAATAIQRRWRGYFSRLRVHSFYDRKRYLASVLGVGERLRESLSVHYDTQTQLQLLQQESSMRETFMSVISGLHHLTSTESCPGVYNSPFTAVTGGPPQIAGMTVEEHLRSSRVARKHQQRA
;
A
#
# COMPACT_ATOMS: atom_id res chain seq x y z
N MET A 1 122.60 -73.39 23.86
CA MET A 1 122.07 -73.02 25.20
C MET A 1 121.64 -71.54 25.28
N ALA A 2 122.46 -70.55 24.89
CA ALA A 2 122.14 -69.11 25.06
C ALA A 2 120.97 -68.56 24.21
N SER A 3 120.74 -69.07 22.99
CA SER A 3 119.61 -68.62 22.12
C SER A 3 118.24 -69.05 22.66
N PHE A 4 118.13 -70.29 23.15
CA PHE A 4 116.89 -70.81 23.74
C PHE A 4 116.51 -70.09 25.03
N ALA A 5 117.49 -69.72 25.87
CA ALA A 5 117.27 -68.93 27.08
C ALA A 5 116.72 -67.53 26.76
N LYS A 6 117.22 -66.86 25.70
CA LYS A 6 116.69 -65.57 25.23
C LYS A 6 115.26 -65.68 24.70
N LEU A 7 114.98 -66.72 23.91
CA LEU A 7 113.63 -67.01 23.39
C LEU A 7 112.64 -67.29 24.53
N ARG A 8 113.04 -68.08 25.53
CA ARG A 8 112.20 -68.38 26.70
C ARG A 8 111.91 -67.12 27.53
N GLY A 9 112.92 -66.28 27.79
CA GLY A 9 112.73 -64.99 28.45
C GLY A 9 111.83 -64.03 27.67
N ALA A 10 111.92 -64.02 26.34
CA ALA A 10 111.01 -63.24 25.49
C ALA A 10 109.56 -63.78 25.55
N VAL A 11 109.36 -65.10 25.55
CA VAL A 11 108.05 -65.73 25.72
C VAL A 11 107.45 -65.41 27.09
N ASP A 12 108.24 -65.47 28.15
CA ASP A 12 107.80 -65.13 29.51
C ASP A 12 107.43 -63.63 29.62
N THR A 13 108.20 -62.76 28.96
CA THR A 13 107.93 -61.32 28.89
C THR A 13 106.63 -61.04 28.13
N ILE A 14 106.44 -61.64 26.94
CA ILE A 14 105.21 -61.51 26.14
C ILE A 14 104.00 -62.04 26.91
N GLY A 15 104.15 -63.18 27.59
CA GLY A 15 103.10 -63.73 28.44
C GLY A 15 102.73 -62.75 29.57
N SER A 16 103.72 -62.20 30.27
CA SER A 16 103.49 -61.23 31.34
C SER A 16 102.83 -59.94 30.84
N GLU A 17 103.22 -59.44 29.68
CA GLU A 17 102.65 -58.26 29.03
C GLU A 17 101.19 -58.52 28.61
N HIS A 18 100.91 -59.69 28.02
CA HIS A 18 99.56 -60.11 27.67
C HIS A 18 98.65 -60.16 28.90
N PHE A 19 99.07 -60.84 29.96
CA PHE A 19 98.27 -60.92 31.20
C PHE A 19 98.09 -59.56 31.88
N SER A 20 99.08 -58.67 31.81
CA SER A 20 98.94 -57.29 32.29
C SER A 20 97.87 -56.54 31.51
N ARG A 21 97.94 -56.55 30.18
CA ARG A 21 96.95 -55.90 29.31
C ARG A 21 95.55 -56.46 29.47
N THR A 22 95.41 -57.77 29.63
CA THR A 22 94.11 -58.40 29.90
C THR A 22 93.55 -57.97 31.25
N ARG A 23 94.39 -57.84 32.28
CA ARG A 23 93.95 -57.37 33.61
C ARG A 23 93.53 -55.91 33.57
N ASP A 24 94.27 -55.07 32.84
CA ASP A 24 93.93 -53.66 32.64
C ASP A 24 92.61 -53.52 31.85
N ALA A 25 92.40 -54.33 30.81
CA ALA A 25 91.16 -54.36 30.04
C ALA A 25 89.96 -54.86 30.86
N GLU A 26 90.14 -55.93 31.65
CA GLU A 26 89.09 -56.44 32.54
C GLU A 26 88.73 -55.43 33.64
N SER A 27 89.71 -54.68 34.15
CA SER A 27 89.48 -53.57 35.10
C SER A 27 88.59 -52.47 34.51
N GLY A 28 88.72 -52.18 33.20
CA GLY A 28 87.92 -51.17 32.49
C GLY A 28 86.60 -51.67 31.89
N ARG A 29 86.39 -52.99 31.78
CA ARG A 29 85.31 -53.61 30.98
C ARG A 29 83.92 -53.11 31.34
N GLU A 30 83.59 -52.98 32.62
CA GLU A 30 82.26 -52.54 33.07
C GLU A 30 81.98 -51.08 32.69
N LEU A 31 82.99 -50.22 32.83
CA LEU A 31 82.89 -48.80 32.49
C LEU A 31 82.70 -48.61 30.99
N GLU A 32 83.48 -49.32 30.17
CA GLU A 32 83.36 -49.31 28.71
C GLU A 32 82.01 -49.86 28.24
N THR A 33 81.55 -50.96 28.84
CA THR A 33 80.24 -51.56 28.52
C THR A 33 79.10 -50.61 28.87
N ARG A 34 79.18 -49.94 30.03
CA ARG A 34 78.18 -48.94 30.45
C ARG A 34 78.19 -47.71 29.53
N ALA A 35 79.36 -47.22 29.16
CA ALA A 35 79.49 -46.11 28.21
C ALA A 35 78.90 -46.47 26.84
N SER A 36 79.25 -47.65 26.31
CA SER A 36 78.71 -48.19 25.06
C SER A 36 77.19 -48.31 25.11
N THR A 37 76.65 -48.91 26.17
CA THR A 37 75.18 -49.04 26.35
C THR A 37 74.49 -47.69 26.44
N THR A 38 75.11 -46.71 27.10
CA THR A 38 74.59 -45.33 27.20
C THR A 38 74.54 -44.65 25.84
N ILE A 39 75.61 -44.75 25.05
CA ILE A 39 75.67 -44.19 23.69
C ILE A 39 74.62 -44.85 22.80
N GLN A 40 74.56 -46.18 22.81
CA GLN A 40 73.62 -46.93 21.97
C GLN A 40 72.16 -46.64 22.32
N SER A 41 71.82 -46.58 23.62
CA SER A 41 70.46 -46.24 24.07
C SER A 41 70.06 -44.81 23.70
N HIS A 42 70.99 -43.85 23.81
CA HIS A 42 70.79 -42.48 23.35
C HIS A 42 70.55 -42.42 21.85
N TRP A 43 71.36 -43.12 21.06
CA TRP A 43 71.21 -43.18 19.61
C TRP A 43 69.86 -43.78 19.20
N ARG A 44 69.49 -44.95 19.74
CA ARG A 44 68.19 -45.58 19.48
C ARG A 44 67.03 -44.63 19.81
N SER A 45 67.11 -43.96 20.97
CA SER A 45 66.11 -42.98 21.37
C SER A 45 66.06 -41.77 20.44
N HIS A 46 67.21 -41.25 20.02
CA HIS A 46 67.31 -40.15 19.07
C HIS A 46 66.65 -40.50 17.73
N THR A 47 66.94 -41.69 17.17
CA THR A 47 66.34 -42.16 15.92
C THR A 47 64.82 -42.24 16.01
N VAL A 48 64.28 -42.83 17.08
CA VAL A 48 62.83 -42.95 17.29
C VAL A 48 62.18 -41.57 17.43
N ARG A 49 62.75 -40.69 18.27
CA ARG A 49 62.22 -39.33 18.46
C ARG A 49 62.23 -38.52 17.16
N ARG A 50 63.29 -38.63 16.36
CA ARG A 50 63.40 -37.98 15.05
C ARG A 50 62.30 -38.47 14.10
N ASN A 51 62.07 -39.78 14.02
CA ASN A 51 61.03 -40.35 13.17
C ASN A 51 59.63 -39.91 13.64
N LEU A 52 59.36 -39.97 14.94
CA LEU A 52 58.08 -39.52 15.50
C LEU A 52 57.81 -38.03 15.21
N ALA A 53 58.83 -37.18 15.32
CA ALA A 53 58.71 -35.77 14.96
C ALA A 53 58.39 -35.57 13.46
N HIS A 54 59.00 -36.37 12.58
CA HIS A 54 58.68 -36.35 11.15
C HIS A 54 57.23 -36.76 10.88
N VAL A 55 56.77 -37.89 11.43
CA VAL A 55 55.39 -38.38 11.28
C VAL A 55 54.39 -37.36 11.82
N ARG A 56 54.63 -36.79 13.00
CA ARG A 56 53.75 -35.75 13.59
C ARG A 56 53.60 -34.54 12.68
N ARG A 57 54.70 -34.07 12.06
CA ARG A 57 54.65 -32.97 11.09
C ARG A 57 53.82 -33.36 9.86
N ALA A 58 54.05 -34.55 9.29
CA ALA A 58 53.28 -35.03 8.16
C ALA A 58 51.77 -35.14 8.47
N CYS A 59 51.41 -35.67 9.63
CA CYS A 59 50.02 -35.70 10.11
C CYS A 59 49.43 -34.28 10.21
N GLY A 60 50.18 -33.32 10.77
CA GLY A 60 49.75 -31.94 10.86
C GLY A 60 49.43 -31.32 9.49
N VAL A 61 50.29 -31.55 8.50
CA VAL A 61 50.08 -31.08 7.11
C VAL A 61 48.82 -31.68 6.50
N ILE A 62 48.64 -33.00 6.61
CA ILE A 62 47.46 -33.71 6.07
C ILE A 62 46.18 -33.17 6.73
N GLN A 63 46.18 -33.06 8.06
CA GLN A 63 45.01 -32.57 8.78
C GLN A 63 44.68 -31.10 8.42
N ALA A 64 45.68 -30.24 8.29
CA ALA A 64 45.48 -28.85 7.88
C ALA A 64 44.90 -28.76 6.45
N ALA A 65 45.46 -29.54 5.52
CA ALA A 65 44.97 -29.62 4.15
C ALA A 65 43.51 -30.09 4.10
N TYR A 66 43.16 -31.13 4.87
CA TYR A 66 41.80 -31.65 4.94
C TYR A 66 40.81 -30.64 5.56
N ARG A 67 41.17 -30.02 6.69
CA ARG A 67 40.35 -28.95 7.30
C ARG A 67 40.13 -27.79 6.32
N GLY A 68 41.17 -27.41 5.58
CA GLY A 68 41.09 -26.42 4.51
C GLY A 68 40.15 -26.83 3.37
N HIS A 69 40.23 -28.09 2.90
CA HIS A 69 39.33 -28.63 1.89
C HIS A 69 37.86 -28.58 2.35
N CYS A 70 37.57 -29.08 3.56
CA CYS A 70 36.23 -29.03 4.14
C CYS A 70 35.72 -27.59 4.30
N GLY A 71 36.58 -26.67 4.73
CA GLY A 71 36.28 -25.24 4.81
C GLY A 71 35.86 -24.65 3.46
N ARG A 72 36.66 -24.90 2.41
CA ARG A 72 36.36 -24.44 1.04
C ARG A 72 35.06 -25.04 0.51
N LYS A 73 34.79 -26.33 0.76
CA LYS A 73 33.53 -26.97 0.34
C LYS A 73 32.31 -26.32 1.00
N ARG A 74 32.36 -26.03 2.30
CA ARG A 74 31.29 -25.31 3.01
C ARG A 74 31.11 -23.89 2.48
N ALA A 75 32.20 -23.15 2.29
CA ALA A 75 32.15 -21.79 1.75
C ALA A 75 31.55 -21.76 0.34
N HIS A 76 31.91 -22.72 -0.52
CA HIS A 76 31.35 -22.83 -1.86
C HIS A 76 29.83 -23.04 -1.83
N VAL A 77 29.33 -23.97 -1.02
CA VAL A 77 27.89 -24.22 -0.85
C VAL A 77 27.18 -22.95 -0.35
N PHE A 78 27.74 -22.28 0.66
CA PHE A 78 27.18 -21.05 1.20
C PHE A 78 27.12 -19.94 0.14
N SER A 79 28.18 -19.75 -0.65
CA SER A 79 28.22 -18.77 -1.74
C SER A 79 27.17 -19.06 -2.81
N LEU A 80 26.95 -20.33 -3.18
CA LEU A 80 25.89 -20.72 -4.11
C LEU A 80 24.50 -20.39 -3.57
N GLN A 81 24.25 -20.68 -2.28
CA GLN A 81 22.98 -20.35 -1.62
C GLN A 81 22.74 -18.84 -1.59
N MET A 82 23.76 -18.05 -1.24
CA MET A 82 23.67 -16.59 -1.24
C MET A 82 23.41 -16.02 -2.64
N ALA A 83 24.10 -16.54 -3.66
CA ALA A 83 23.87 -16.14 -5.05
C ALA A 83 22.45 -16.49 -5.52
N ALA A 84 21.96 -17.68 -5.20
CA ALA A 84 20.59 -18.10 -5.52
C ALA A 84 19.55 -17.23 -4.80
N GLY A 85 19.72 -16.97 -3.51
CA GLY A 85 18.85 -16.09 -2.73
C GLY A 85 18.90 -14.63 -3.20
N GLY A 86 20.06 -14.15 -3.65
CA GLY A 86 20.22 -12.85 -4.29
C GLY A 86 19.42 -12.73 -5.59
N ARG A 87 19.57 -13.71 -6.50
CA ARG A 87 18.80 -13.76 -7.75
C ARG A 87 17.29 -13.82 -7.50
N GLN A 88 16.85 -14.68 -6.58
CA GLN A 88 15.44 -14.82 -6.23
C GLN A 88 14.85 -13.49 -5.74
N ARG A 89 15.55 -12.79 -4.82
CA ARG A 89 15.11 -11.48 -4.32
C ARG A 89 15.01 -10.44 -5.43
N HIS A 90 15.99 -10.39 -6.33
CA HIS A 90 15.97 -9.49 -7.48
C HIS A 90 14.73 -9.71 -8.36
N PHE A 91 14.46 -10.96 -8.75
CA PHE A 91 13.29 -11.28 -9.56
C PHE A 91 11.96 -11.05 -8.83
N GLN A 92 11.90 -11.31 -7.53
CA GLN A 92 10.72 -11.01 -6.71
C GLN A 92 10.42 -9.50 -6.66
N GLN A 93 11.45 -8.66 -6.52
CA GLN A 93 11.29 -7.20 -6.55
C GLN A 93 10.79 -6.73 -7.92
N ALA A 94 11.40 -7.23 -9.00
CA ALA A 94 10.97 -6.92 -10.36
C ALA A 94 9.51 -7.36 -10.62
N ALA A 95 9.14 -8.57 -10.22
CA ALA A 95 7.78 -9.09 -10.34
C ALA A 95 6.79 -8.22 -9.56
N THR A 96 7.13 -7.83 -8.33
CA THR A 96 6.27 -6.96 -7.51
C THR A 96 6.04 -5.61 -8.18
N ALA A 97 7.08 -5.01 -8.77
CA ALA A 97 6.98 -3.74 -9.49
C ALA A 97 6.05 -3.86 -10.72
N ILE A 98 6.24 -4.90 -11.53
CA ILE A 98 5.41 -5.19 -12.71
C ILE A 98 3.96 -5.38 -12.28
N GLN A 99 3.71 -6.25 -11.30
CA GLN A 99 2.36 -6.55 -10.83
C GLN A 99 1.68 -5.31 -10.23
N ARG A 100 2.39 -4.50 -9.44
CA ARG A 100 1.86 -3.23 -8.89
C ARG A 100 1.44 -2.29 -10.02
N ARG A 101 2.28 -2.13 -11.05
CA ARG A 101 1.97 -1.28 -12.21
C ARG A 101 0.76 -1.80 -12.97
N TRP A 102 0.70 -3.11 -13.19
CA TRP A 102 -0.41 -3.76 -13.87
C TRP A 102 -1.73 -3.60 -13.12
N ARG A 103 -1.76 -3.89 -11.81
CA ARG A 103 -2.96 -3.71 -10.96
C ARG A 103 -3.48 -2.27 -11.03
N GLY A 104 -2.56 -1.29 -11.00
CA GLY A 104 -2.92 0.13 -11.16
C GLY A 104 -3.51 0.47 -12.52
N TYR A 105 -2.93 -0.04 -13.61
CA TYR A 105 -3.47 0.12 -14.96
C TYR A 105 -4.86 -0.52 -15.10
N PHE A 106 -4.99 -1.79 -14.68
CA PHE A 106 -6.23 -2.55 -14.80
C PHE A 106 -7.38 -1.89 -14.02
N SER A 107 -7.11 -1.44 -12.79
CA SER A 107 -8.10 -0.73 -11.98
C SER A 107 -8.65 0.52 -12.68
N ARG A 108 -7.78 1.34 -13.27
CA ARG A 108 -8.17 2.58 -13.99
C ARG A 108 -8.89 2.31 -15.30
N LEU A 109 -8.61 1.17 -15.93
CA LEU A 109 -9.26 0.80 -17.19
C LEU A 109 -10.63 0.13 -16.98
N ARG A 110 -10.74 -0.76 -15.99
CA ARG A 110 -11.87 -1.71 -15.89
C ARG A 110 -12.74 -1.56 -14.64
N VAL A 111 -12.21 -1.04 -13.53
CA VAL A 111 -12.94 -0.98 -12.26
C VAL A 111 -13.45 0.44 -11.98
N HIS A 112 -12.56 1.42 -12.06
CA HIS A 112 -12.86 2.82 -11.75
C HIS A 112 -12.43 3.72 -12.91
N SER A 113 -13.15 3.60 -14.03
CA SER A 113 -12.99 4.51 -15.16
C SER A 113 -13.52 5.90 -14.79
N PHE A 114 -12.61 6.84 -14.58
CA PHE A 114 -12.94 8.25 -14.33
C PHE A 114 -13.83 8.83 -15.42
N TYR A 115 -13.53 8.51 -16.69
CA TYR A 115 -14.27 9.03 -17.83
C TYR A 115 -15.70 8.49 -17.88
N ASP A 116 -15.90 7.21 -17.55
CA ASP A 116 -17.25 6.63 -17.52
C ASP A 116 -18.07 7.20 -16.36
N ARG A 117 -17.46 7.37 -15.18
CA ARG A 117 -18.12 8.05 -14.06
C ARG A 117 -18.46 9.51 -14.40
N LYS A 118 -17.57 10.24 -15.07
CA LYS A 118 -17.80 11.63 -15.49
C LYS A 118 -18.96 11.72 -16.47
N ARG A 119 -19.02 10.83 -17.48
CA ARG A 119 -20.15 10.76 -18.42
C ARG A 119 -21.46 10.44 -17.72
N TYR A 120 -21.44 9.47 -16.80
CA TYR A 120 -22.62 9.14 -16.00
C TYR A 120 -23.14 10.34 -15.21
N LEU A 121 -22.27 11.02 -14.45
CA LEU A 121 -22.66 12.20 -13.69
C LEU A 121 -23.20 13.34 -14.57
N ALA A 122 -22.58 13.59 -15.73
CA ALA A 122 -23.09 14.56 -16.68
C ALA A 122 -24.49 14.20 -17.19
N SER A 123 -24.75 12.92 -17.45
CA SER A 123 -26.08 12.46 -17.86
C SER A 123 -27.13 12.65 -16.76
N VAL A 124 -26.79 12.34 -15.50
CA VAL A 124 -27.66 12.52 -14.34
C VAL A 124 -27.97 14.00 -14.12
N LEU A 125 -26.97 14.88 -14.23
CA LEU A 125 -27.17 16.33 -14.14
C LEU A 125 -28.12 16.82 -15.24
N GLY A 126 -27.91 16.40 -16.48
CA GLY A 126 -28.78 16.78 -17.59
C GLY A 126 -30.22 16.28 -17.42
N VAL A 127 -30.44 15.08 -16.88
CA VAL A 127 -31.79 14.60 -16.52
C VAL A 127 -32.39 15.48 -15.43
N GLY A 128 -31.61 15.82 -14.39
CA GLY A 128 -32.04 16.68 -13.30
C GLY A 128 -32.41 18.10 -13.75
N GLU A 129 -31.66 18.69 -14.68
CA GLU A 129 -31.97 19.99 -15.28
C GLU A 129 -33.29 19.96 -16.03
N ARG A 130 -33.49 18.97 -16.92
CA ARG A 130 -34.77 18.80 -17.64
C ARG A 130 -35.96 18.59 -16.70
N LEU A 131 -35.76 17.82 -15.63
CA LEU A 131 -36.81 17.60 -14.62
C LEU A 131 -37.15 18.90 -13.89
N ARG A 132 -36.15 19.68 -13.48
CA ARG A 132 -36.37 20.99 -12.83
C ARG A 132 -37.12 21.95 -13.74
N GLU A 133 -36.74 22.02 -15.02
CA GLU A 133 -37.41 22.86 -16.01
C GLU A 133 -38.87 22.43 -16.21
N SER A 134 -39.11 21.12 -16.38
CA SER A 134 -40.47 20.57 -16.50
C SER A 134 -41.33 20.86 -15.27
N LEU A 135 -40.76 20.74 -14.06
CA LEU A 135 -41.44 21.05 -12.81
C LEU A 135 -41.72 22.55 -12.66
N SER A 136 -40.80 23.42 -13.09
CA SER A 136 -41.01 24.87 -13.07
C SER A 136 -42.17 25.27 -13.98
N VAL A 137 -42.18 24.79 -15.23
CA VAL A 137 -43.25 25.08 -16.19
C VAL A 137 -44.59 24.55 -15.69
N HIS A 138 -44.61 23.34 -15.14
CA HIS A 138 -45.83 22.77 -14.58
C HIS A 138 -46.30 23.57 -13.36
N TYR A 139 -45.40 24.01 -12.49
CA TYR A 139 -45.73 24.84 -11.33
C TYR A 139 -46.35 26.19 -11.75
N ASP A 140 -45.75 26.87 -12.74
CA ASP A 140 -46.26 28.14 -13.26
C ASP A 140 -47.65 27.95 -13.89
N THR A 141 -47.83 26.88 -14.66
CA THR A 141 -49.12 26.53 -15.27
C THR A 141 -50.19 26.28 -14.21
N GLN A 142 -49.88 25.49 -13.17
CA GLN A 142 -50.82 25.22 -12.07
C GLN A 142 -51.16 26.49 -11.29
N THR A 143 -50.17 27.35 -11.04
CA THR A 143 -50.37 28.62 -10.34
C THR A 143 -51.30 29.54 -11.13
N GLN A 144 -51.08 29.67 -12.45
CA GLN A 144 -51.95 30.46 -13.32
C GLN A 144 -53.38 29.91 -13.36
N LEU A 145 -53.54 28.59 -13.49
CA LEU A 145 -54.85 27.96 -13.46
C LEU A 145 -55.56 28.20 -12.13
N GLN A 146 -54.85 28.10 -11.01
CA GLN A 146 -55.41 28.35 -9.68
C GLN A 146 -55.82 29.82 -9.51
N LEU A 147 -55.01 30.78 -9.99
CA LEU A 147 -55.36 32.20 -9.98
C LEU A 147 -56.60 32.48 -10.83
N LEU A 148 -56.68 31.93 -12.04
CA LEU A 148 -57.86 32.09 -12.90
C LEU A 148 -59.12 31.46 -12.30
N GLN A 149 -58.98 30.29 -11.66
CA GLN A 149 -60.09 29.65 -10.94
C GLN A 149 -60.53 30.48 -9.73
N GLN A 150 -59.58 31.03 -8.96
CA GLN A 150 -59.88 31.95 -7.86
C GLN A 150 -60.55 33.21 -8.38
N GLU A 151 -60.02 33.87 -9.41
CA GLU A 151 -60.65 35.05 -10.03
C GLU A 151 -62.07 34.74 -10.51
N SER A 152 -62.29 33.60 -11.16
CA SER A 152 -63.60 33.19 -11.65
C SER A 152 -64.57 32.95 -10.48
N SER A 153 -64.13 32.26 -9.42
CA SER A 153 -64.93 32.04 -8.21
C SER A 153 -65.23 33.34 -7.46
N MET A 154 -64.25 34.25 -7.38
CA MET A 154 -64.42 35.58 -6.80
C MET A 154 -65.39 36.42 -7.63
N ARG A 155 -65.33 36.33 -8.97
CA ARG A 155 -66.29 36.98 -9.86
C ARG A 155 -67.69 36.40 -9.70
N GLU A 156 -67.84 35.08 -9.65
CA GLU A 156 -69.14 34.43 -9.44
C GLU A 156 -69.77 34.81 -8.10
N THR A 157 -69.00 34.77 -7.01
CA THR A 157 -69.47 35.19 -5.69
C THR A 157 -69.82 36.68 -5.66
N PHE A 158 -68.99 37.54 -6.25
CA PHE A 158 -69.26 38.97 -6.39
C PHE A 158 -70.54 39.25 -7.18
N MET A 159 -70.71 38.59 -8.34
CA MET A 159 -71.90 38.71 -9.18
C MET A 159 -73.15 38.19 -8.47
N SER A 160 -73.05 37.10 -7.71
CA SER A 160 -74.14 36.59 -6.88
C SER A 160 -74.58 37.64 -5.85
N VAL A 161 -73.64 38.24 -5.10
CA VAL A 161 -73.93 39.28 -4.12
C VAL A 161 -74.60 40.50 -4.77
N ILE A 162 -74.04 41.00 -5.88
CA ILE A 162 -74.61 42.14 -6.64
C ILE A 162 -76.02 41.83 -7.11
N SER A 163 -76.27 40.63 -7.63
CA SER A 163 -77.59 40.22 -8.10
C SER A 163 -78.65 40.28 -6.99
N GLY A 164 -78.27 40.01 -5.73
CA GLY A 164 -79.13 40.18 -4.55
C GLY A 164 -79.40 41.64 -4.17
N LEU A 165 -78.45 42.54 -4.44
CA LEU A 165 -78.49 43.96 -4.08
C LEU A 165 -79.15 44.87 -5.14
N HIS A 166 -79.73 44.30 -6.20
CA HIS A 166 -80.35 45.05 -7.31
C HIS A 166 -81.40 46.09 -6.86
N HIS A 167 -82.07 45.89 -5.73
CA HIS A 167 -83.06 46.81 -5.17
C HIS A 167 -82.48 48.20 -4.82
N LEU A 168 -81.17 48.29 -4.52
CA LEU A 168 -80.49 49.55 -4.21
C LEU A 168 -80.39 50.51 -5.41
N THR A 169 -80.74 50.06 -6.63
CA THR A 169 -80.77 50.91 -7.84
C THR A 169 -82.16 51.46 -8.18
N SER A 170 -83.13 51.35 -7.25
CA SER A 170 -84.53 51.75 -7.51
C SER A 170 -84.84 53.23 -7.25
N THR A 171 -83.90 54.03 -6.77
CA THR A 171 -84.08 55.48 -6.61
C THR A 171 -83.32 56.22 -7.71
N GLU A 172 -84.00 57.10 -8.42
CA GLU A 172 -83.36 58.04 -9.32
C GLU A 172 -82.51 58.99 -8.46
N SER A 173 -81.19 58.82 -8.50
CA SER A 173 -80.26 59.64 -7.70
C SER A 173 -79.80 60.83 -8.55
N CYS A 174 -80.20 62.04 -8.13
CA CYS A 174 -79.56 63.27 -8.62
C CYS A 174 -78.08 63.25 -8.17
N PRO A 175 -77.12 63.51 -9.06
CA PRO A 175 -75.70 63.56 -8.70
C PRO A 175 -75.49 64.58 -7.56
N GLY A 176 -75.09 64.08 -6.39
CA GLY A 176 -74.71 64.95 -5.27
C GLY A 176 -73.38 65.64 -5.54
N VAL A 177 -73.02 66.64 -4.72
CA VAL A 177 -71.77 67.41 -4.81
C VAL A 177 -70.51 66.52 -4.91
N TYR A 178 -70.59 65.29 -4.40
CA TYR A 178 -69.51 64.29 -4.43
C TYR A 178 -69.41 63.47 -5.72
N ASN A 179 -70.32 63.62 -6.69
CA ASN A 179 -70.33 62.88 -7.97
C ASN A 179 -70.10 63.83 -9.15
N SER A 180 -68.97 64.53 -9.11
CA SER A 180 -68.56 65.53 -10.11
C SER A 180 -67.97 64.90 -11.38
N PRO A 181 -68.17 65.49 -12.58
CA PRO A 181 -67.53 65.04 -13.82
C PRO A 181 -65.98 65.13 -13.79
N PHE A 182 -65.40 65.79 -12.80
CA PHE A 182 -63.94 65.89 -12.59
C PHE A 182 -63.37 64.83 -11.63
N THR A 183 -64.18 63.85 -11.20
CA THR A 183 -63.77 62.78 -10.27
C THR A 183 -62.57 61.97 -10.74
N ALA A 184 -62.27 61.95 -12.04
CA ALA A 184 -61.07 61.32 -12.61
C ALA A 184 -59.74 61.91 -12.08
N VAL A 185 -59.74 63.18 -11.60
CA VAL A 185 -58.55 63.86 -11.09
C VAL A 185 -58.33 63.61 -9.58
N THR A 186 -59.39 63.28 -8.84
CA THR A 186 -59.37 63.12 -7.36
C THR A 186 -59.36 61.65 -6.91
N GLY A 187 -59.16 60.71 -7.83
CA GLY A 187 -59.09 59.28 -7.55
C GLY A 187 -60.42 58.52 -7.59
N GLY A 188 -61.56 59.21 -7.77
CA GLY A 188 -62.88 58.63 -7.98
C GLY A 188 -63.41 57.71 -6.87
N PRO A 189 -64.67 57.23 -6.97
CA PRO A 189 -65.17 56.14 -6.14
C PRO A 189 -64.38 54.84 -6.45
N PRO A 190 -64.25 53.92 -5.48
CA PRO A 190 -63.50 52.69 -5.69
C PRO A 190 -64.07 51.90 -6.87
N GLN A 191 -63.21 51.60 -7.84
CA GLN A 191 -63.57 50.86 -9.05
C GLN A 191 -63.09 49.42 -8.93
N ILE A 192 -63.94 48.48 -9.34
CA ILE A 192 -63.61 47.06 -9.47
C ILE A 192 -63.66 46.75 -10.96
N ALA A 193 -62.56 46.22 -11.53
CA ALA A 193 -62.45 45.95 -12.97
C ALA A 193 -62.81 47.16 -13.88
N GLY A 194 -62.52 48.38 -13.43
CA GLY A 194 -62.72 49.61 -14.21
C GLY A 194 -64.17 50.13 -14.26
N MET A 195 -65.11 49.56 -13.49
CA MET A 195 -66.44 50.12 -13.31
C MET A 195 -66.75 50.35 -11.82
N THR A 196 -67.62 51.30 -11.53
CA THR A 196 -68.10 51.56 -10.17
C THR A 196 -69.06 50.47 -9.71
N VAL A 197 -69.28 50.33 -8.40
CA VAL A 197 -70.22 49.34 -7.85
C VAL A 197 -71.64 49.61 -8.36
N GLU A 198 -72.00 50.88 -8.49
CA GLU A 198 -73.28 51.34 -9.03
C GLU A 198 -73.47 50.94 -10.50
N GLU A 199 -72.40 50.99 -11.30
CA GLU A 199 -72.41 50.54 -12.70
C GLU A 199 -72.60 49.03 -12.83
N HIS A 200 -71.96 48.23 -11.96
CA HIS A 200 -72.17 46.78 -11.87
C HIS A 200 -73.60 46.41 -11.47
N LEU A 201 -74.20 47.17 -10.55
CA LEU A 201 -75.60 46.98 -10.13
C LEU A 201 -76.59 47.34 -11.26
N ARG A 202 -76.31 48.38 -12.05
CA ARG A 202 -77.14 48.74 -13.22
C ARG A 202 -77.00 47.72 -14.35
N SER A 203 -75.78 47.25 -14.65
CA SER A 203 -75.54 46.29 -15.73
C SER A 203 -76.18 44.93 -15.44
N SER A 204 -76.12 44.44 -14.19
CA SER A 204 -76.82 43.21 -13.77
C SER A 204 -78.34 43.33 -13.89
N ARG A 205 -78.93 44.50 -13.60
CA ARG A 205 -80.37 44.78 -13.82
C ARG A 205 -80.77 44.70 -15.29
N VAL A 206 -79.93 45.22 -16.20
CA VAL A 206 -80.17 45.17 -17.65
C VAL A 206 -80.07 43.73 -18.17
N ALA A 207 -79.06 42.98 -17.74
CA ALA A 207 -78.91 41.56 -18.09
C ALA A 207 -80.13 40.71 -17.67
N ARG A 208 -80.70 40.97 -16.49
CA ARG A 208 -81.91 40.28 -15.98
C ARG A 208 -83.17 40.58 -16.80
N LYS A 209 -83.33 41.83 -17.27
CA LYS A 209 -84.42 42.22 -18.19
C LYS A 209 -84.35 41.50 -19.54
N HIS A 210 -83.15 41.18 -20.02
CA HIS A 210 -82.95 40.42 -21.26
C HIS A 210 -83.21 38.92 -21.07
N GLN A 211 -82.84 38.33 -19.93
CA GLN A 211 -83.15 36.92 -19.61
C GLN A 211 -84.66 36.65 -19.39
N GLN A 212 -85.45 37.65 -18.98
CA GLN A 212 -86.91 37.52 -18.82
C GLN A 212 -87.70 37.75 -20.12
N ARG A 213 -87.02 38.15 -21.21
CA ARG A 213 -87.64 38.46 -22.52
C ARG A 213 -87.32 37.43 -23.62
N ALA A 214 -86.53 36.41 -23.31
CA ALA A 214 -86.30 35.23 -24.14
C ALA A 214 -87.09 34.05 -23.55
#